data_AF-A0A7W9HFB3-F1
#
_entry.id   AF-A0A7W9HFB3-F1
#
_cell.length_a   1.000
_cell.length_b   1.000
_cell.length_c   1.000
_cell.angle_alpha   90.00
_cell.angle_beta   90.00
_cell.angle_gamma   90.00
#
_symmetry.space_group_name_H-M   'P 1'
#
loop_
_entity.id
_entity.type
_entity.pdbx_description
1 polymer ?
#
loop_
_entity_poly.entity_id
_entity_poly.type
_entity_poly.pdbx_seq_one_letter_code
_entity_poly.pdbx_strand_id
1 'polypeptide(L)'
;MVGSDRGVDMGTGVEPVAGGGESLLFTPARAAELLAVRESWLRRKAGRREVPCTFVGKHLRFSAEDLRAIVAGGSRPARGRRSRSRL
;
A
#
# COMPACT_ATOMS: atom_id res chain seq x y z
N MET A 1 -10.16 51.68 -13.71
CA MET A 1 -8.91 51.47 -12.94
C MET A 1 -9.32 50.84 -11.62
N VAL A 2 -8.94 49.62 -11.23
CA VAL A 2 -7.78 48.82 -11.59
C VAL A 2 -8.23 47.35 -11.73
N GLY A 3 -7.75 46.66 -12.77
CA GLY A 3 -7.82 45.21 -12.85
C GLY A 3 -6.64 44.64 -12.07
N SER A 4 -6.92 43.72 -11.14
CA SER A 4 -5.89 42.91 -10.52
C SER A 4 -5.88 41.54 -11.20
N ASP A 5 -4.98 41.51 -12.18
CA ASP A 5 -4.32 40.37 -12.78
C ASP A 5 -3.68 39.42 -11.74
N ARG A 6 -3.41 38.19 -12.18
CA ARG A 6 -2.47 37.18 -11.63
C ARG A 6 -2.98 36.33 -10.46
N GLY A 7 -2.90 35.01 -10.48
CA GLY A 7 -2.26 34.13 -11.44
C GLY A 7 -2.57 32.68 -11.10
N VAL A 8 -2.56 31.87 -12.15
CA VAL A 8 -2.46 30.42 -12.08
C VAL A 8 -1.11 30.06 -11.43
N ASP A 9 -1.17 29.38 -10.29
CA ASP A 9 -0.08 28.53 -9.80
C ASP A 9 -0.70 27.13 -9.74
N MET A 10 -0.70 26.38 -10.85
CA MET A 10 0.36 25.41 -11.18
C MET A 10 0.93 24.72 -9.93
N GLY A 11 0.00 24.24 -9.09
CA GLY A 11 0.28 23.26 -8.05
C GLY A 11 1.17 22.19 -8.63
N THR A 12 2.44 22.28 -8.26
CA THR A 12 3.54 21.51 -8.82
C THR A 12 3.22 20.04 -8.62
N GLY A 13 2.85 19.38 -9.72
CA GLY A 13 2.85 17.94 -9.81
C GLY A 13 4.28 17.49 -9.56
N VAL A 14 4.59 17.19 -8.31
CA VAL A 14 5.77 16.41 -7.96
C VAL A 14 5.51 15.00 -8.48
N GLU A 15 5.66 14.83 -9.79
CA GLU A 15 5.83 13.51 -10.39
C GLU A 15 6.99 12.86 -9.64
N PRO A 16 6.76 11.75 -8.93
CA PRO A 16 7.83 11.12 -8.18
C PRO A 16 8.86 10.65 -9.19
N VAL A 17 10.04 11.28 -9.16
CA VAL A 17 11.17 10.91 -10.01
C VAL A 17 11.48 9.43 -9.79
N ALA A 18 11.15 8.64 -10.82
CA ALA A 18 11.42 7.21 -10.85
C ALA A 18 12.93 7.01 -11.05
N GLY A 19 13.62 6.66 -9.96
CA GLY A 19 14.97 6.10 -10.02
C GLY A 19 15.89 6.60 -8.91
N GLY A 20 16.07 5.80 -7.86
CA GLY A 20 17.00 6.13 -6.77
C GLY A 20 17.20 5.02 -5.75
N GLY A 21 17.55 3.81 -6.23
CA GLY A 21 17.81 2.63 -5.40
C GLY A 21 16.53 1.95 -4.94
N GLU A 22 16.32 0.70 -5.37
CA GLU A 22 15.24 -0.11 -4.81
C GLU A 22 15.48 -0.26 -3.31
N SER A 23 14.76 0.51 -2.50
CA SER A 23 14.79 0.29 -1.06
C SER A 23 14.37 -1.14 -0.81
N LEU A 24 15.30 -1.96 -0.31
CA LEU A 24 15.05 -3.38 0.02
C LEU A 24 13.84 -3.55 0.96
N LEU A 25 13.55 -2.50 1.73
CA LEU A 25 12.50 -2.47 2.73
C LEU A 25 11.61 -1.22 2.59
N PHE A 26 10.31 -1.45 2.47
CA PHE A 26 9.26 -0.46 2.44
C PHE A 26 8.89 0.00 3.86
N THR A 27 8.57 1.29 3.99
CA THR A 27 7.94 1.84 5.19
C THR A 27 6.49 1.36 5.30
N PRO A 28 5.85 1.43 6.48
CA PRO A 28 4.45 1.07 6.62
C PRO A 28 3.51 1.88 5.72
N ALA A 29 3.78 3.18 5.54
CA ALA A 29 3.01 4.03 4.63
C ALA A 29 3.13 3.55 3.17
N ARG A 30 4.35 3.32 2.69
CA ARG A 30 4.60 2.85 1.32
C ARG A 30 4.01 1.46 1.07
N ALA A 31 4.14 0.55 2.03
CA ALA A 31 3.54 -0.78 1.95
C ALA A 31 2.00 -0.71 1.87
N ALA A 32 1.39 0.19 2.62
CA ALA A 32 -0.06 0.38 2.59
C ALA A 32 -0.56 0.91 1.25
N GLU A 33 0.17 1.83 0.62
CA GLU A 33 -0.08 2.29 -0.75
C GLU A 33 -0.01 1.14 -1.75
N LEU A 34 1.07 0.34 -1.72
CA LEU A 34 1.28 -0.78 -2.63
C LEU A 34 0.19 -1.87 -2.49
N LEU A 35 -0.30 -2.08 -1.27
CA LEU A 35 -1.37 -3.06 -0.99
C LEU A 35 -2.79 -2.48 -1.15
N ALA A 36 -2.92 -1.18 -1.43
CA ALA A 36 -4.18 -0.44 -1.44
C ALA A 36 -5.03 -0.63 -0.16
N VAL A 37 -4.38 -0.59 1.01
CA VAL A 37 -5.02 -0.71 2.34
C VAL A 37 -4.74 0.51 3.21
N ARG A 38 -5.46 0.64 4.33
CA ARG A 38 -5.18 1.70 5.31
C ARG A 38 -3.89 1.39 6.09
N GLU A 39 -2.98 2.36 6.20
CA GLU A 39 -1.74 2.22 6.98
C GLU A 39 -1.99 1.81 8.43
N SER A 40 -3.01 2.40 9.08
CA SER A 40 -3.36 2.08 10.47
C SER A 40 -3.81 0.63 10.67
N TRP A 41 -4.45 0.02 9.67
CA TRP A 41 -4.76 -1.41 9.69
C TRP A 41 -3.47 -2.23 9.61
N LEU A 42 -2.58 -1.88 8.67
CA LEU A 42 -1.34 -2.60 8.44
C LEU A 42 -0.45 -2.57 9.70
N ARG A 43 -0.28 -1.39 10.33
CA ARG A 43 0.46 -1.24 11.60
C ARG A 43 -0.14 -2.08 12.72
N ARG A 44 -1.48 -2.07 12.87
CA ARG A 44 -2.18 -2.84 13.92
C ARG A 44 -1.97 -4.34 13.72
N LYS A 45 -2.12 -4.84 12.49
CA LYS A 45 -1.95 -6.26 12.17
C LYS A 45 -0.50 -6.71 12.36
N ALA A 46 0.46 -5.90 11.92
CA ALA A 46 1.88 -6.20 12.06
C ALA A 46 2.35 -6.15 13.52
N GLY A 47 1.88 -5.18 14.31
CA GLY A 47 2.15 -5.12 15.75
C GLY A 47 1.59 -6.34 16.51
N ARG A 48 0.49 -6.92 16.03
CA ARG A 48 -0.08 -8.19 16.53
C ARG A 48 0.55 -9.43 15.91
N ARG A 49 1.54 -9.28 15.02
CA ARG A 49 2.18 -10.36 14.26
C ARG A 49 1.22 -11.21 13.43
N GLU A 50 0.12 -10.62 12.98
CA GLU A 50 -0.91 -11.29 12.17
C GLU A 50 -0.64 -11.18 10.66
N VAL A 51 0.36 -10.38 10.28
CA VAL A 51 0.88 -10.28 8.91
C VAL A 51 2.41 -10.32 8.95
N PRO A 52 3.06 -10.85 7.91
CA PRO A 52 4.51 -10.78 7.74
C PRO A 52 5.03 -9.35 7.78
N CYS A 53 6.14 -9.14 8.48
CA CYS A 53 6.86 -7.88 8.53
C CYS A 53 8.30 -8.11 9.02
N THR A 54 9.16 -7.16 8.70
CA THR A 54 10.56 -7.15 9.11
C THR A 54 10.78 -6.07 10.16
N PHE A 55 11.36 -6.43 11.32
CA PHE A 55 11.79 -5.46 12.33
C PHE A 55 13.28 -5.15 12.12
N VAL A 56 13.59 -3.88 11.87
CA VAL A 56 14.96 -3.38 11.83
C VAL A 56 15.17 -2.51 13.06
N GLY A 57 15.70 -3.13 14.12
CA GLY A 57 15.70 -2.55 15.46
C GLY A 57 14.26 -2.27 15.92
N LYS A 58 13.97 -1.01 16.28
CA LYS A 58 12.62 -0.57 16.68
C LYS A 58 11.67 -0.27 15.51
N HIS A 59 12.16 -0.33 14.27
CA HIS A 59 11.40 0.10 13.11
C HIS A 59 10.70 -1.05 12.43
N LEU A 60 9.39 -0.90 12.26
CA LEU A 60 8.57 -1.77 11.43
C LEU A 60 8.81 -1.46 9.95
N ARG A 61 9.15 -2.47 9.16
CA ARG A 61 9.36 -2.42 7.72
C ARG A 61 8.74 -3.62 7.01
N PHE A 62 8.62 -3.55 5.70
CA PHE A 62 8.11 -4.63 4.86
C PHE A 62 9.06 -4.90 3.71
N SER A 63 9.45 -6.14 3.52
CA SER A 63 10.14 -6.57 2.29
C SER A 63 9.14 -6.78 1.15
N ALA A 64 9.62 -6.86 -0.08
CA ALA A 64 8.76 -7.26 -1.21
C ALA A 64 8.16 -8.67 -1.02
N GLU A 65 8.87 -9.56 -0.31
CA GLU A 65 8.38 -10.90 0.02
C GLU A 65 7.23 -10.86 1.03
N ASP A 66 7.34 -10.02 2.07
CA ASP A 66 6.25 -9.82 3.04
C ASP A 66 4.96 -9.39 2.33
N LEU A 67 5.05 -8.44 1.39
CA LEU A 67 3.89 -7.96 0.63
C LEU A 67 3.26 -9.09 -0.20
N ARG A 68 4.08 -9.87 -0.91
CA ARG A 68 3.60 -11.02 -1.69
C ARG A 68 2.88 -12.04 -0.80
N ALA A 69 3.43 -12.32 0.38
CA ALA A 69 2.81 -13.24 1.35
C ALA A 69 1.48 -12.72 1.90
N ILE A 70 1.36 -11.42 2.15
CA ILE A 70 0.09 -10.79 2.57
C ILE A 70 -0.98 -10.94 1.47
N VAL A 71 -0.62 -10.66 0.21
CA VAL A 71 -1.53 -10.81 -0.94
C VAL A 71 -1.97 -12.27 -1.09
N ALA A 72 -1.03 -13.20 -1.02
CA ALA A 72 -1.32 -14.63 -1.11
C ALA A 72 -2.27 -15.09 0.01
N GLY A 73 -2.02 -14.68 1.26
CA GLY A 73 -2.87 -15.04 2.41
C GLY A 73 -4.26 -14.37 2.40
N GLY A 74 -4.40 -13.23 1.73
CA GLY A 74 -5.68 -12.54 1.54
C GLY A 74 -6.53 -13.11 0.40
N SER A 75 -5.92 -13.85 -0.53
CA SER A 75 -6.60 -14.43 -1.68
C SER A 75 -7.67 -15.43 -1.24
N ARG A 76 -8.91 -15.25 -1.72
CA ARG A 76 -10.02 -16.17 -1.50
C ARG A 76 -10.62 -16.53 -2.85
N PRO A 77 -10.87 -17.82 -3.13
CA PRO A 77 -11.51 -18.21 -4.38
C PRO A 77 -12.86 -17.51 -4.51
N ALA A 78 -13.14 -16.99 -5.71
CA ALA A 78 -14.46 -16.45 -6.01
C ALA A 78 -15.49 -17.54 -5.67
N ARG A 79 -16.44 -17.23 -4.77
CA ARG A 79 -17.48 -18.18 -4.38
C ARG A 79 -18.15 -18.67 -5.65
N GLY A 80 -17.87 -19.92 -6.02
CA GLY A 80 -18.44 -20.54 -7.21
C GLY A 80 -19.94 -20.33 -7.15
N ARG A 81 -20.47 -19.71 -8.21
CA ARG A 81 -21.90 -19.52 -8.41
C ARG A 81 -22.50 -20.92 -8.36
N ARG A 82 -23.02 -21.32 -7.20
CA ARG A 82 -23.55 -22.66 -6.95
C ARG A 82 -24.40 -23.00 -8.16
N SER A 83 -23.92 -23.91 -8.99
CA SER A 83 -24.72 -24.50 -10.04
C SER A 83 -25.92 -25.04 -9.31
N ARG A 84 -27.06 -24.36 -9.48
CA ARG A 84 -28.34 -24.89 -9.07
C ARG A 84 -28.52 -26.13 -9.91
N SER A 85 -28.07 -27.26 -9.37
CA SER A 85 -28.44 -28.58 -9.85
C SER A 85 -29.96 -28.59 -9.80
N ARG A 86 -30.57 -28.44 -10.97
CA ARG A 86 -31.99 -28.68 -11.17
C ARG A 86 -32.10 -30.19 -11.31
N LEU A 87 -32.67 -30.82 -10.29
CA LEU A 87 -33.33 -32.10 -10.40
C LEU A 87 -34.64 -31.91 -11.18
#